data_AF-A0A6N7CYT8-F1
#
_entry.id   AF-A0A6N7CYT8-F1
#
_cell.length_a   1.000
_cell.length_b   1.000
_cell.length_c   1.000
_cell.angle_alpha   90.00
_cell.angle_beta   90.00
_cell.angle_gamma   90.00
#
_symmetry.space_group_name_H-M   'P 1'
#
loop_
_entity.id
_entity.type
_entity.pdbx_description
1 polymer ?
#
loop_
_entity_poly.entity_id
_entity_poly.type
_entity_poly.pdbx_seq_one_letter_code
_entity_poly.pdbx_strand_id
1 'polypeptide(L)'
;MNAPTALATLVSQGAEPARLREIPYNYTSFSDREIVIRLLGARAWDVLQELRGERQTGRSARMLYEVLGDIWVVQRNPYLQDDLLHSPKRRRQLVEALRHRLAEVGRRRTPQADPTRDARVAELMALAEGAVQAFDTTFEGAARLRRDIQRTLKRHTRADN
;
A
#
# COMPACT_ATOMS: atom_id res chain seq x y z
N MET A 1 -27.95 -38.32 -16.87
CA MET A 1 -27.46 -37.71 -15.61
C MET A 1 -26.71 -36.45 -15.99
N ASN A 2 -27.44 -35.33 -16.15
CA ASN A 2 -26.86 -34.05 -16.57
C ASN A 2 -26.70 -33.18 -15.33
N ALA A 3 -25.47 -32.79 -15.00
CA ALA A 3 -25.21 -31.75 -14.01
C ALA A 3 -24.50 -30.56 -14.68
N PRO A 4 -25.22 -29.64 -15.34
CA PRO A 4 -24.65 -28.41 -15.86
C PRO A 4 -24.92 -27.24 -14.88
N THR A 5 -24.78 -27.45 -13.57
CA THR A 5 -25.14 -26.42 -12.58
C THR A 5 -23.92 -25.74 -11.94
N ALA A 6 -22.75 -26.38 -11.95
CA ALA A 6 -21.55 -25.83 -11.31
C ALA A 6 -20.90 -24.66 -12.08
N LEU A 7 -21.06 -24.60 -13.41
CA LEU A 7 -20.45 -23.55 -14.23
C LEU A 7 -21.22 -22.21 -14.12
N ALA A 8 -22.54 -22.26 -13.95
CA ALA A 8 -23.37 -21.06 -13.81
C ALA A 8 -23.08 -20.31 -12.49
N THR A 9 -22.69 -21.03 -11.43
CA THR A 9 -22.34 -20.44 -10.13
C THR A 9 -21.00 -19.70 -10.16
N LEU A 10 -20.06 -20.14 -11.00
CA LEU A 10 -18.76 -19.46 -11.19
C LEU A 10 -18.87 -18.17 -12.01
N VAL A 11 -19.86 -18.07 -12.90
CA VAL A 11 -20.10 -16.87 -13.70
C VAL A 11 -20.92 -15.82 -12.93
N SER A 12 -21.68 -16.23 -11.90
CA SER A 12 -22.57 -15.35 -11.14
C SER A 12 -21.97 -14.76 -9.85
N GLN A 13 -20.72 -15.06 -9.50
CA GLN A 13 -20.06 -14.46 -8.33
C GLN A 13 -19.11 -13.33 -8.74
N GLY A 14 -19.62 -12.11 -8.73
CA GLY A 14 -18.76 -10.93 -8.57
C GLY A 14 -19.16 -9.65 -9.29
N ALA A 15 -20.40 -9.50 -9.77
CA ALA A 15 -20.94 -8.18 -10.04
C ALA A 15 -21.63 -7.64 -8.77
N GLU A 16 -20.87 -7.47 -7.68
CA GLU A 16 -21.23 -6.42 -6.72
C GLU A 16 -21.23 -5.10 -7.52
N PRO A 17 -22.15 -4.15 -7.28
CA PRO A 17 -22.03 -2.82 -7.87
C PRO A 17 -20.61 -2.35 -7.57
N ALA A 18 -19.81 -2.14 -8.61
CA ALA A 18 -18.39 -1.87 -8.48
C ALA A 18 -18.23 -0.64 -7.61
N ARG A 19 -18.00 -0.84 -6.30
CA ARG A 19 -17.61 0.24 -5.41
C ARG A 19 -16.34 0.78 -6.03
N LEU A 20 -16.43 1.97 -6.62
CA LEU A 20 -15.28 2.67 -7.20
C LEU A 20 -14.19 2.68 -6.12
N ARG A 21 -13.16 1.85 -6.33
CA ARG A 21 -12.03 1.75 -5.42
C ARG A 21 -11.22 3.03 -5.55
N GLU A 22 -10.89 3.63 -4.44
CA GLU A 22 -10.02 4.81 -4.37
C GLU A 22 -8.56 4.38 -4.39
N ILE A 23 -8.24 3.24 -3.77
CA ILE A 23 -6.88 2.66 -3.74
C ILE A 23 -6.64 1.81 -5.01
N PRO A 24 -5.68 2.19 -5.87
CA PRO A 24 -5.31 1.40 -7.04
C PRO A 24 -4.76 0.02 -6.69
N TYR A 25 -4.81 -0.90 -7.66
CA TYR A 25 -4.22 -2.24 -7.57
C TYR A 25 -4.74 -3.11 -6.41
N ASN A 26 -5.87 -2.76 -5.82
CA ASN A 26 -6.49 -3.58 -4.79
C ASN A 26 -7.33 -4.71 -5.41
N TYR A 27 -6.69 -5.87 -5.61
CA TYR A 27 -7.33 -7.12 -6.02
C TYR A 27 -7.72 -8.02 -4.83
N THR A 28 -7.65 -7.49 -3.60
CA THR A 28 -7.92 -8.26 -2.37
C THR A 28 -9.33 -7.98 -1.83
N SER A 29 -9.80 -8.83 -0.92
CA SER A 29 -11.08 -8.62 -0.22
C SER A 29 -11.08 -7.45 0.77
N PHE A 30 -9.93 -6.84 1.05
CA PHE A 30 -9.83 -5.70 1.96
C PHE A 30 -10.46 -4.45 1.35
N SER A 31 -11.24 -3.75 2.17
CA SER A 31 -11.74 -2.41 1.86
C SER A 31 -10.63 -1.36 1.91
N ASP A 32 -10.85 -0.21 1.28
CA ASP A 32 -9.86 0.88 1.26
C ASP A 32 -9.60 1.39 2.69
N ARG A 33 -10.65 1.46 3.52
CA ARG A 33 -10.54 1.72 4.96
C ARG A 33 -9.59 0.74 5.65
N GLU A 34 -9.78 -0.54 5.40
CA GLU A 34 -8.96 -1.60 6.00
C GLU A 34 -7.50 -1.54 5.60
N ILE A 35 -7.22 -1.15 4.36
CA ILE A 35 -5.86 -0.95 3.86
C ILE A 35 -5.25 0.29 4.52
N VAL A 36 -5.96 1.42 4.54
CA VAL A 36 -5.49 2.64 5.20
C VAL A 36 -5.14 2.37 6.66
N ILE A 37 -6.02 1.70 7.41
CA ILE A 37 -5.79 1.40 8.83
C ILE A 37 -4.57 0.48 9.01
N ARG A 38 -4.38 -0.51 8.14
CA ARG A 38 -3.23 -1.42 8.22
C ARG A 38 -1.91 -0.74 7.88
N LEU A 39 -1.90 0.17 6.91
CA LEU A 39 -0.69 0.83 6.46
C LEU A 39 -0.33 2.07 7.31
N LEU A 40 -1.33 2.87 7.68
CA LEU A 40 -1.14 4.19 8.31
C LEU A 40 -1.68 4.28 9.75
N GLY A 41 -2.43 3.28 10.21
CA GLY A 41 -3.09 3.28 11.51
C GLY A 41 -4.49 3.91 11.50
N ALA A 42 -5.24 3.71 12.60
CA ALA A 42 -6.61 4.19 12.74
C ALA A 42 -6.72 5.72 12.67
N ARG A 43 -5.77 6.44 13.29
CA ARG A 43 -5.74 7.91 13.28
C ARG A 43 -5.70 8.50 11.87
N ALA A 44 -4.93 7.89 10.96
CA ALA A 44 -4.86 8.36 9.57
C ALA A 44 -6.21 8.26 8.86
N TRP A 45 -6.99 7.20 9.15
CA TRP A 45 -8.33 7.05 8.61
C TRP A 45 -9.28 8.15 9.13
N ASP A 46 -9.22 8.46 10.42
CA ASP A 46 -10.04 9.52 11.01
C ASP A 46 -9.71 10.89 10.39
N VAL A 47 -8.42 11.21 10.26
CA VAL A 47 -7.95 12.44 9.60
C VAL A 47 -8.40 12.50 8.13
N LEU A 48 -8.34 11.39 7.40
CA LEU A 48 -8.85 11.31 6.02
C LEU A 48 -10.35 11.58 5.93
N GLN A 49 -11.14 11.10 6.89
CA GLN A 49 -12.58 11.33 6.93
C GLN A 49 -12.91 12.80 7.24
N GLU A 50 -12.19 13.42 8.17
CA GLU A 50 -12.28 14.86 8.45
C GLU A 50 -11.98 15.68 7.18
N LEU A 51 -10.88 15.39 6.48
CA LEU A 51 -10.46 16.08 5.25
C LEU A 51 -11.40 15.84 4.04
N ARG A 52 -12.15 14.73 4.04
CA ARG A 52 -13.12 14.39 2.98
C ARG A 52 -14.41 15.21 3.09
N GLY A 53 -14.80 15.57 4.32
CA GLY A 53 -15.98 16.42 4.57
C GLY A 53 -15.87 17.82 3.94
N GLU A 54 -14.65 18.28 3.68
CA GLU A 54 -14.33 19.65 3.26
C GLU A 54 -14.37 19.87 1.72
N ARG A 55 -14.88 18.90 0.92
CA ARG A 55 -15.17 18.95 -0.55
C ARG A 55 -14.08 19.42 -1.53
N GLN A 56 -12.91 19.86 -1.08
CA GLN A 56 -11.88 20.49 -1.93
C GLN A 56 -10.67 19.58 -2.25
N THR A 57 -10.64 18.33 -1.77
CA THR A 57 -9.39 17.54 -1.61
C THR A 57 -9.19 16.36 -2.58
N GLY A 58 -10.02 16.21 -3.61
CA GLY A 58 -10.05 14.98 -4.45
C GLY A 58 -8.71 14.60 -5.10
N ARG A 59 -7.92 15.57 -5.58
CA ARG A 59 -6.65 15.27 -6.27
C ARG A 59 -5.53 14.84 -5.32
N SER A 60 -5.41 15.49 -4.16
CA SER A 60 -4.38 15.14 -3.16
C SER A 60 -4.69 13.81 -2.48
N ALA A 61 -5.97 13.54 -2.20
CA ALA A 61 -6.41 12.24 -1.70
C ALA A 61 -6.08 11.11 -2.68
N ARG A 62 -6.39 11.30 -3.98
CA ARG A 62 -6.04 10.32 -5.03
C ARG A 62 -4.54 10.01 -5.08
N MET A 63 -3.69 11.03 -5.00
CA MET A 63 -2.24 10.83 -4.99
C MET A 63 -1.75 10.04 -3.76
N LEU A 64 -2.32 10.31 -2.58
CA LEU A 64 -2.02 9.50 -1.40
C LEU A 64 -2.46 8.04 -1.61
N TYR A 65 -3.64 7.81 -2.17
CA TYR A 65 -4.09 6.46 -2.46
C TYR A 65 -3.25 5.73 -3.50
N GLU A 66 -2.68 6.44 -4.47
CA GLU A 66 -1.69 5.86 -5.39
C GLU A 66 -0.44 5.39 -4.63
N VAL A 67 0.07 6.17 -3.66
CA VAL A 67 1.18 5.74 -2.78
C VAL A 67 0.79 4.49 -1.98
N LEU A 68 -0.39 4.48 -1.37
CA LEU A 68 -0.86 3.33 -0.60
C LEU A 68 -1.07 2.09 -1.48
N GLY A 69 -1.57 2.27 -2.70
CA GLY A 69 -1.74 1.20 -3.68
C GLY A 69 -0.42 0.57 -4.09
N ASP A 70 0.61 1.39 -4.34
CA ASP A 70 1.96 0.92 -4.69
C ASP A 70 2.62 0.15 -3.53
N ILE A 71 2.42 0.57 -2.28
CA ILE A 71 2.87 -0.20 -1.11
C ILE A 71 2.07 -1.51 -1.00
N TRP A 72 0.75 -1.44 -1.12
CA TRP A 72 -0.15 -2.58 -0.92
C TRP A 72 0.06 -3.68 -1.95
N VAL A 73 0.18 -3.32 -3.23
CA VAL A 73 0.38 -4.29 -4.33
C VAL A 73 1.67 -5.09 -4.10
N VAL A 74 2.73 -4.44 -3.64
CA VAL A 74 3.99 -5.11 -3.31
C VAL A 74 3.83 -6.00 -2.08
N GLN A 75 3.20 -5.53 -1.01
CA GLN A 75 2.98 -6.34 0.20
C GLN A 75 2.13 -7.59 -0.04
N ARG A 76 1.28 -7.60 -1.08
CA ARG A 76 0.38 -8.72 -1.38
C ARG A 76 0.84 -9.59 -2.56
N ASN A 77 1.90 -9.20 -3.26
CA ASN A 77 2.43 -9.94 -4.41
C ASN A 77 3.84 -10.50 -4.11
N PRO A 78 3.97 -11.81 -3.84
CA PRO A 78 5.26 -12.46 -3.58
C PRO A 78 6.30 -12.26 -4.69
N TYR A 79 5.88 -12.18 -5.95
CA TYR A 79 6.81 -11.99 -7.07
C TYR A 79 7.42 -10.59 -7.08
N LEU A 80 6.64 -9.56 -6.73
CA LEU A 80 7.17 -8.20 -6.59
C LEU A 80 8.11 -8.11 -5.38
N GLN A 81 7.77 -8.75 -4.27
CA GLN A 81 8.67 -8.78 -3.11
C GLN A 81 9.99 -9.45 -3.46
N ASP A 82 9.93 -10.58 -4.15
CA ASP A 82 11.13 -11.32 -4.54
C ASP A 82 12.01 -10.51 -5.49
N ASP A 83 11.42 -9.88 -6.51
CA ASP A 83 12.16 -9.00 -7.43
C ASP A 83 12.85 -7.83 -6.69
N LEU A 84 12.15 -7.19 -5.74
CA LEU A 84 12.70 -6.08 -4.95
C LEU A 84 13.75 -6.54 -3.93
N LEU A 85 13.65 -7.77 -3.43
CA LEU A 85 14.68 -8.37 -2.57
C LEU A 85 15.96 -8.70 -3.36
N HIS A 86 15.82 -9.13 -4.62
CA HIS A 86 16.94 -9.44 -5.50
C HIS A 86 17.57 -8.20 -6.15
N SER A 87 16.82 -7.10 -6.29
CA SER A 87 17.30 -5.86 -6.92
C SER A 87 17.23 -4.64 -5.98
N PRO A 88 18.29 -4.39 -5.17
CA PRO A 88 18.37 -3.21 -4.31
C PRO A 88 18.24 -1.88 -5.08
N LYS A 89 18.63 -1.86 -6.36
CA LYS A 89 18.43 -0.69 -7.22
C LYS A 89 16.95 -0.43 -7.48
N ARG A 90 16.18 -1.45 -7.88
CA ARG A 90 14.73 -1.32 -8.11
C ARG A 90 14.00 -0.92 -6.82
N ARG A 91 14.37 -1.51 -5.68
CA ARG A 91 13.83 -1.12 -4.36
C ARG A 91 14.03 0.37 -4.08
N ARG A 92 15.26 0.87 -4.22
CA ARG A 92 15.56 2.30 -3.99
C ARG A 92 14.77 3.21 -4.92
N GLN A 93 14.67 2.86 -6.21
CA GLN A 93 13.90 3.64 -7.19
C GLN A 93 12.41 3.70 -6.82
N LEU A 94 11.82 2.59 -6.37
CA LEU A 94 10.43 2.57 -5.90
C LEU A 94 10.26 3.48 -4.68
N VAL A 95 11.10 3.32 -3.65
CA VAL A 95 11.02 4.12 -2.41
C VAL A 95 11.18 5.62 -2.71
N GLU A 96 12.13 5.98 -3.57
CA GLU A 96 12.33 7.37 -4.01
C GLU A 96 11.09 7.91 -4.75
N ALA A 97 10.48 7.12 -5.63
CA ALA A 97 9.25 7.51 -6.31
C ALA A 97 8.07 7.72 -5.35
N LEU A 98 7.92 6.85 -4.33
CA LEU A 98 6.89 7.00 -3.29
C LEU A 98 7.09 8.30 -2.49
N ARG A 99 8.32 8.54 -2.01
CA ARG A 99 8.68 9.78 -1.29
C ARG A 99 8.46 11.02 -2.15
N HIS A 100 8.85 10.98 -3.42
CA HIS A 100 8.62 12.08 -4.35
C HIS A 100 7.12 12.37 -4.52
N ARG A 101 6.28 11.33 -4.66
CA ARG A 101 4.82 11.51 -4.76
C ARG A 101 4.23 12.09 -3.47
N LEU A 102 4.69 11.65 -2.29
CA LEU A 102 4.29 12.24 -1.01
C LEU A 102 4.70 13.72 -0.91
N ALA A 103 5.92 14.07 -1.32
CA ALA A 103 6.39 15.45 -1.33
C ALA A 103 5.52 16.34 -2.24
N GLU A 104 5.10 15.84 -3.41
CA GLU A 104 4.17 16.55 -4.30
C GLU A 104 2.79 16.79 -3.67
N VAL A 105 2.30 15.87 -2.84
CA VAL A 105 1.08 16.10 -2.05
C VAL A 105 1.30 17.22 -1.03
N GLY A 106 2.44 17.19 -0.34
CA GLY A 106 2.82 18.22 0.63
C GLY A 106 2.95 19.62 0.02
N ARG A 107 3.44 19.75 -1.21
CA ARG A 107 3.57 21.06 -1.92
C ARG A 107 2.24 21.72 -2.23
N ARG A 108 1.14 20.98 -2.22
CA ARG A 108 -0.22 21.51 -2.49
C ARG A 108 -0.92 22.01 -1.23
N ARG A 109 -0.21 22.07 -0.12
CA ARG A 109 -0.66 22.68 1.13
C ARG A 109 -0.78 24.20 0.96
N THR A 110 -1.82 24.76 1.58
CA THR A 110 -2.14 26.21 1.52
C THR A 110 -2.32 26.75 2.94
N PRO A 111 -1.24 26.84 3.74
CA PRO A 111 -1.31 27.18 5.16
C PRO A 111 -1.96 28.54 5.45
N GLN A 112 -1.85 29.49 4.53
CA GLN A 112 -2.43 30.82 4.68
C GLN A 112 -3.96 30.84 4.47
N ALA A 113 -4.51 29.88 3.74
CA ALA A 113 -5.94 29.82 3.45
C ALA A 113 -6.72 29.05 4.52
N ASP A 114 -6.13 27.98 5.06
CA ASP A 114 -6.75 27.17 6.12
C ASP A 114 -5.69 26.47 6.97
N PRO A 115 -5.28 27.09 8.11
CA PRO A 115 -4.26 26.54 9.00
C PRO A 115 -4.66 25.22 9.66
N THR A 116 -5.95 25.04 9.95
CA THR A 116 -6.46 23.84 10.64
C THR A 116 -6.40 22.63 9.71
N ARG A 117 -6.88 22.79 8.48
CA ARG A 117 -6.77 21.77 7.45
C ARG A 117 -5.32 21.47 7.11
N ASP A 118 -4.48 22.50 7.03
CA ASP A 118 -3.06 22.35 6.76
C ASP A 118 -2.35 21.47 7.81
N ALA A 119 -2.66 21.66 9.09
CA ALA A 119 -2.14 20.82 10.17
C ALA A 119 -2.58 19.34 10.03
N ARG A 120 -3.84 19.08 9.68
CA ARG A 120 -4.34 17.72 9.41
C ARG A 120 -3.63 17.05 8.24
N VAL A 121 -3.41 17.80 7.15
CA VAL A 121 -2.66 17.29 6.00
C VAL A 121 -1.21 17.00 6.39
N ALA A 122 -0.59 17.85 7.22
CA ALA A 122 0.76 17.62 7.75
C ALA A 122 0.83 16.30 8.54
N GLU A 123 -0.12 16.09 9.45
CA GLU A 123 -0.22 14.87 10.25
C GLU A 123 -0.35 13.64 9.35
N LEU A 124 -1.26 13.68 8.36
CA LEU A 124 -1.46 12.56 7.43
C LEU A 124 -0.21 12.26 6.60
N MET A 125 0.53 13.28 6.16
CA MET A 125 1.79 13.10 5.42
C MET A 125 2.90 12.51 6.30
N ALA A 126 2.96 12.88 7.58
CA ALA A 126 3.92 12.28 8.50
C ALA A 126 3.64 10.78 8.72
N LEU A 127 2.36 10.40 8.87
CA LEU A 127 1.94 9.00 8.97
C LEU A 127 2.28 8.22 7.69
N ALA A 128 2.05 8.83 6.52
CA ALA A 128 2.38 8.21 5.22
C ALA A 128 3.89 8.03 5.02
N GLU A 129 4.71 9.01 5.40
CA GLU A 129 6.18 8.88 5.34
C GLU A 129 6.66 7.77 6.27
N GLY A 130 6.09 7.67 7.47
CA GLY A 130 6.34 6.56 8.40
C GLY A 130 6.06 5.19 7.77
N ALA A 131 4.97 5.07 7.02
CA ALA A 131 4.62 3.83 6.31
C ALA A 131 5.60 3.52 5.16
N VAL A 132 6.06 4.51 4.40
CA VAL A 132 7.10 4.33 3.37
C VAL A 132 8.42 3.87 4.00
N GLN A 133 8.80 4.44 5.13
CA GLN A 133 9.99 4.03 5.88
C GLN A 133 9.86 2.59 6.42
N ALA A 134 8.71 2.24 7.00
CA ALA A 134 8.43 0.88 7.47
C ALA A 134 8.46 -0.14 6.32
N PHE A 135 7.94 0.24 5.15
CA PHE A 135 8.00 -0.56 3.94
C PHE A 135 9.43 -0.86 3.51
N ASP A 136 10.32 0.14 3.42
CA ASP A 136 11.72 -0.06 3.02
C ASP A 136 12.48 -0.94 4.03
N THR A 137 12.32 -0.68 5.33
CA THR A 137 12.98 -1.46 6.40
C THR A 137 12.54 -2.92 6.44
N THR A 138 11.31 -3.23 6.01
CA THR A 138 10.81 -4.61 5.92
C THR A 138 11.68 -5.46 4.98
N PHE A 139 12.16 -4.89 3.87
CA PHE A 139 13.04 -5.61 2.93
C PHE A 139 14.41 -5.88 3.52
N GLU A 140 14.96 -4.96 4.32
CA GLU A 140 16.24 -5.16 4.99
C GLU A 140 16.16 -6.29 6.02
N GLY A 141 15.07 -6.31 6.80
CA GLY A 141 14.76 -7.39 7.74
C GLY A 141 14.59 -8.74 7.03
N ALA A 142 13.79 -8.77 5.95
CA ALA A 142 13.57 -9.99 5.17
C ALA A 142 14.86 -10.51 4.51
N ALA A 143 15.70 -9.63 3.96
CA ALA A 143 16.98 -10.01 3.38
C ALA A 143 17.93 -10.60 4.44
N ARG A 144 17.95 -10.04 5.66
CA ARG A 144 18.72 -10.58 6.78
C ARG A 144 18.21 -11.97 7.16
N LEU A 145 16.90 -12.10 7.38
CA LEU A 145 16.27 -13.37 7.77
C LEU A 145 16.51 -14.47 6.72
N ARG A 146 16.38 -14.15 5.42
CA ARG A 146 16.68 -15.09 4.33
C ARG A 146 18.10 -15.62 4.40
N ARG A 147 19.10 -14.76 4.63
CA ARG A 147 20.51 -15.18 4.79
C ARG A 147 20.70 -16.09 6.01
N ASP A 148 20.06 -15.78 7.13
CA ASP A 148 20.17 -16.56 8.36
C ASP A 148 19.53 -17.94 8.20
N ILE A 149 18.36 -18.01 7.56
CA ILE A 149 17.68 -19.26 7.21
C ILE A 149 18.55 -20.10 6.28
N GLN A 150 19.06 -19.53 5.19
CA GLN A 150 19.95 -20.24 4.25
C GLN A 150 21.21 -20.78 4.96
N ARG A 151 21.84 -19.97 5.82
CA ARG A 151 23.03 -20.39 6.58
C ARG A 151 22.75 -21.55 7.53
N THR A 152 21.55 -21.59 8.11
CA THR A 152 21.13 -22.62 9.05
C THR A 152 20.74 -23.90 8.32
N LEU A 153 19.89 -23.77 7.28
CA LEU A 153 19.34 -24.91 6.56
C LEU A 153 20.33 -25.57 5.60
N LYS A 154 21.35 -24.88 5.08
CA LYS A 154 22.35 -25.51 4.17
C LYS A 154 23.08 -26.73 4.74
N ARG A 155 23.04 -26.94 6.07
CA ARG A 155 23.60 -28.12 6.75
C ARG A 155 22.64 -29.31 6.77
N HIS A 156 21.36 -29.06 6.53
CA HIS A 156 20.26 -30.00 6.67
C HIS A 156 19.51 -30.23 5.35
N THR A 157 19.66 -29.33 4.38
CA THR A 157 19.05 -29.41 3.04
C THR A 157 20.12 -29.36 1.96
N ARG A 158 19.86 -30.00 0.83
CA ARG A 158 20.69 -29.86 -0.36
C ARG A 158 20.51 -28.46 -0.97
N ALA A 159 21.45 -28.04 -1.80
CA ALA A 159 21.47 -26.68 -2.36
C ALA A 159 20.35 -26.39 -3.38
N ASP A 160 19.68 -27.44 -3.86
CA ASP A 160 18.61 -27.45 -4.86
C ASP A 160 17.19 -27.56 -4.26
N ASN A 161 17.07 -27.60 -2.92
CA ASN A 161 15.79 -27.53 -2.20
C ASN A 161 15.46 -26.10 -1.79
#